data_AF-M0CRU7-F1
#
_entry.id   AF-M0CRU7-F1
#
_cell.length_a   1.000
_cell.length_b   1.000
_cell.length_c   1.000
_cell.angle_alpha   90.00
_cell.angle_beta   90.00
_cell.angle_gamma   90.00
#
_symmetry.space_group_name_H-M   'P 1'
#
loop_
_entity.id
_entity.type
_entity.pdbx_description
1 polymer ?
#
loop_
_entity_poly.entity_id
_entity_poly.type
_entity_poly.pdbx_seq_one_letter_code
_entity_poly.pdbx_strand_id
1 'polypeptide(L)'
;MREGVRSALVVVCVLVLVSAGSATTYGLFSDSEQASGTIQAADKFNGNSDSGSSSGTAYNDADGDGERDMNEQTYSQSDLVGFDNPSANLVIPESVGPVEKTDNGNIQMTAQSITSEVKIRTKNGGITLTADGGNIDLAGPVVAETGSIDINAQSGDVNLEGATIDSKNRYIDVTAGGHLNMDRATIDTNAQITLRSGSDIRLENAEISSKNGEASATLGSAGDTLYVNGATIGDKDDTLRYSPADATVDGTPNSGTTQPN
;
A
#
# COMPACT_ATOMS: atom_id res chain seq x y z
N MET A 1 -74.74 35.04 17.02
CA MET A 1 -74.50 34.02 15.97
C MET A 1 -73.01 33.98 15.72
N ARG A 2 -72.32 32.93 16.14
CA ARG A 2 -70.90 32.70 15.85
C ARG A 2 -70.85 31.53 14.88
N GLU A 3 -70.44 31.77 13.64
CA GLU A 3 -70.26 30.71 12.66
C GLU A 3 -68.99 29.93 12.98
N GLY A 4 -69.15 28.62 13.22
CA GLY A 4 -68.05 27.69 13.42
C GLY A 4 -67.48 27.25 12.07
N VAL A 5 -66.24 27.64 11.80
CA VAL A 5 -65.49 27.14 10.64
C VAL A 5 -65.21 25.66 10.86
N ARG A 6 -65.71 24.81 9.96
CA ARG A 6 -65.42 23.38 9.92
C ARG A 6 -64.13 23.17 9.13
N SER A 7 -63.05 22.79 9.80
CA SER A 7 -61.82 22.36 9.14
C SER A 7 -62.04 20.99 8.48
N ALA A 8 -61.84 20.90 7.17
CA ALA A 8 -61.86 19.66 6.43
C ALA A 8 -60.43 19.09 6.35
N LEU A 9 -60.24 17.86 6.84
CA LEU A 9 -59.01 17.10 6.67
C LEU A 9 -59.02 16.49 5.26
N VAL A 10 -58.11 16.92 4.39
CA VAL A 10 -57.88 16.28 3.09
C VAL A 10 -56.67 15.36 3.23
N VAL A 11 -56.90 14.05 3.18
CA VAL A 11 -55.82 13.04 3.13
C VAL A 11 -55.62 12.67 1.66
N VAL A 12 -54.49 13.09 1.08
CA VAL A 12 -54.09 12.67 -0.25
C VAL A 12 -53.23 11.41 -0.11
N CYS A 13 -53.81 10.24 -0.39
CA CYS A 13 -53.04 9.01 -0.53
C CYS A 13 -52.38 8.99 -1.91
N VAL A 14 -51.09 9.35 -1.97
CA VAL A 14 -50.28 9.13 -3.17
C VAL A 14 -49.85 7.67 -3.22
N LEU A 15 -50.39 6.93 -4.19
CA LEU A 15 -50.01 5.54 -4.46
C LEU A 15 -48.77 5.57 -5.37
N VAL A 16 -47.59 5.31 -4.80
CA VAL A 16 -46.34 5.19 -5.56
C VAL A 16 -46.10 3.73 -5.88
N LEU A 17 -46.18 3.37 -7.16
CA LEU A 17 -45.74 2.08 -7.67
C LEU A 17 -44.22 2.08 -7.77
N VAL A 18 -43.54 1.31 -6.92
CA VAL A 18 -42.08 1.16 -6.96
C VAL A 18 -41.73 -0.20 -7.55
N SER A 19 -40.97 -0.21 -8.65
CA SER A 19 -40.34 -1.43 -9.15
C SER A 19 -39.24 -1.87 -8.18
N ALA A 20 -39.19 -3.15 -7.82
CA ALA A 20 -38.20 -3.71 -6.92
C ALA A 20 -36.77 -3.45 -7.45
N GLY A 21 -35.96 -2.70 -6.71
CA GLY A 21 -34.54 -2.50 -7.04
C GLY A 21 -33.86 -1.22 -6.53
N SER A 22 -34.54 -0.29 -5.88
CA SER A 22 -33.91 0.96 -5.42
C SER A 22 -34.33 1.34 -4.00
N ALA A 23 -33.35 1.69 -3.16
CA ALA A 23 -33.58 2.22 -1.82
C ALA A 23 -34.43 3.50 -1.93
N THR A 24 -35.55 3.53 -1.22
CA THR A 24 -36.49 4.66 -1.24
C THR A 24 -36.54 5.28 0.14
N THR A 25 -36.21 6.57 0.25
CA THR A 25 -36.31 7.33 1.50
C THR A 25 -37.63 8.11 1.48
N TYR A 26 -38.42 8.00 2.54
CA TYR A 26 -39.68 8.71 2.70
C TYR A 26 -39.52 9.88 3.68
N GLY A 27 -39.93 11.08 3.28
CA GLY A 27 -40.05 12.25 4.16
C GLY A 27 -41.51 12.69 4.22
N LEU A 28 -42.10 12.75 5.42
CA LEU A 28 -43.46 13.25 5.62
C LEU A 28 -43.38 14.65 6.23
N PHE A 29 -43.90 15.65 5.53
CA PHE A 29 -43.96 17.02 6.01
C PHE A 29 -45.42 17.41 6.26
N SER A 30 -45.67 17.99 7.43
CA SER A 30 -46.96 18.56 7.79
C SER A 30 -46.75 20.03 8.11
N ASP A 31 -47.34 20.91 7.31
CA ASP A 31 -47.45 22.33 7.63
C ASP A 31 -48.88 22.60 8.10
N SER A 32 -49.02 23.26 9.25
CA SER A 32 -50.31 23.67 9.80
C SER A 32 -50.57 25.17 9.63
N GLU A 33 -49.60 25.96 9.19
CA GLU A 33 -49.64 27.43 9.29
C GLU A 33 -48.79 28.14 8.21
N GLN A 34 -49.15 28.04 6.92
CA GLN A 34 -49.23 29.15 5.96
C GLN A 34 -49.48 28.67 4.52
N ALA A 35 -50.16 29.51 3.73
CA ALA A 35 -50.70 29.18 2.40
C ALA A 35 -49.64 29.03 1.27
N SER A 36 -48.35 28.87 1.59
CA SER A 36 -47.34 28.48 0.60
C SER A 36 -46.04 28.05 1.27
N GLY A 37 -45.59 26.83 0.94
CA GLY A 37 -44.23 26.37 1.18
C GLY A 37 -43.66 25.78 -0.11
N THR A 38 -42.40 26.06 -0.43
CA THR A 38 -41.70 25.41 -1.55
C THR A 38 -40.83 24.29 -1.01
N ILE A 39 -41.10 23.06 -1.45
CA ILE A 39 -40.19 21.94 -1.22
C ILE A 39 -39.26 21.86 -2.42
N GLN A 40 -37.99 22.20 -2.23
CA GLN A 40 -36.94 21.83 -3.17
C GLN A 40 -36.33 20.53 -2.67
N ALA A 41 -36.57 19.44 -3.41
CA ALA A 41 -35.69 18.29 -3.34
C ALA A 41 -34.37 18.70 -4.01
N ALA A 42 -33.23 18.36 -3.40
CA ALA A 42 -31.97 18.46 -4.11
C ALA A 42 -32.02 17.51 -5.32
N ASP A 43 -31.53 17.97 -6.48
CA ASP A 43 -31.43 17.10 -7.67
C ASP A 43 -30.57 15.85 -7.40
N LYS A 44 -29.71 15.90 -6.38
CA LYS A 44 -28.92 14.79 -5.87
C LYS A 44 -28.79 14.91 -4.35
N PHE A 45 -29.16 13.84 -3.64
CA PHE A 45 -28.54 13.57 -2.35
C PHE A 45 -27.14 13.05 -2.68
N ASN A 46 -26.10 13.69 -2.17
CA ASN A 46 -24.72 13.24 -2.35
C ASN A 46 -24.45 11.97 -1.50
N GLY A 47 -25.33 10.97 -1.63
CA GLY A 47 -25.04 9.61 -1.27
C GLY A 47 -24.21 9.07 -2.41
N ASN A 48 -22.90 9.09 -2.23
CA ASN A 48 -21.92 8.40 -3.06
C ASN A 48 -22.28 6.91 -3.08
N SER A 49 -23.26 6.55 -3.91
CA SER A 49 -23.54 5.17 -4.29
C SER A 49 -22.66 4.87 -5.48
N ASP A 50 -21.35 5.01 -5.27
CA ASP A 50 -20.36 4.49 -6.18
C ASP A 50 -20.19 3.01 -5.87
N SER A 51 -21.15 2.22 -6.35
CA SER A 51 -20.99 0.79 -6.44
C SER A 51 -20.04 0.51 -7.61
N GLY A 52 -18.74 0.81 -7.43
CA GLY A 52 -17.70 0.51 -8.39
C GLY A 52 -16.52 1.50 -8.42
N SER A 53 -15.68 1.48 -7.36
CA SER A 53 -14.34 2.10 -7.36
C SER A 53 -14.30 3.63 -7.28
N SER A 54 -14.63 4.17 -6.09
CA SER A 54 -14.05 5.44 -5.66
C SER A 54 -12.55 5.22 -5.38
N SER A 55 -11.74 5.03 -6.42
CA SER A 55 -10.29 4.95 -6.22
C SER A 55 -9.87 6.31 -5.71
N GLY A 56 -9.39 6.35 -4.47
CA GLY A 56 -8.61 7.46 -3.96
C GLY A 56 -7.49 7.82 -4.94
N THR A 57 -6.93 9.01 -4.76
CA THR A 57 -5.80 9.46 -5.57
C THR A 57 -4.55 9.39 -4.74
N ALA A 58 -3.47 8.87 -5.34
CA ALA A 58 -2.14 9.09 -4.80
C ALA A 58 -1.79 10.58 -4.91
N TYR A 59 -0.82 11.03 -4.15
CA TYR A 59 -0.43 12.44 -4.12
C TYR A 59 1.07 12.61 -3.85
N ASN A 60 1.57 13.80 -4.19
CA ASN A 60 2.89 14.26 -3.80
C ASN A 60 2.76 15.04 -2.48
N ASP A 61 3.21 14.43 -1.37
CA ASP A 61 3.25 14.99 -0.02
C ASP A 61 4.36 16.04 0.07
N ALA A 62 4.06 17.25 -0.38
CA ALA A 62 5.08 18.25 -0.67
C ALA A 62 5.65 18.91 0.60
N ASP A 63 4.88 18.93 1.69
CA ASP A 63 5.28 19.48 2.98
C ASP A 63 5.60 18.42 4.05
N GLY A 64 5.33 17.14 3.77
CA GLY A 64 5.81 16.00 4.54
C GLY A 64 4.97 15.71 5.79
N ASP A 65 3.70 16.11 5.80
CA ASP A 65 2.80 15.88 6.93
C ASP A 65 2.03 14.55 6.82
N GLY A 66 2.13 13.87 5.68
CA GLY A 66 1.49 12.59 5.41
C GLY A 66 0.00 12.69 5.11
N GLU A 67 -0.58 13.89 5.06
CA GLU A 67 -1.97 14.14 4.69
C GLU A 67 -2.06 14.71 3.27
N ARG A 68 -3.22 14.50 2.61
CA ARG A 68 -3.44 15.06 1.29
C ARG A 68 -3.97 16.48 1.41
N ASP A 69 -3.25 17.41 0.79
CA ASP A 69 -3.59 18.82 0.77
C ASP A 69 -4.22 19.29 -0.56
N MET A 70 -4.93 20.44 -0.51
CA MET A 70 -5.67 20.95 -1.67
C MET A 70 -4.75 21.41 -2.82
N ASN A 71 -3.53 21.83 -2.50
CA ASN A 71 -2.52 22.33 -3.45
C ASN A 71 -1.56 21.23 -3.93
N GLU A 72 -1.72 20.00 -3.48
CA GLU A 72 -0.83 18.91 -3.85
C GLU A 72 -1.19 18.29 -5.19
N GLN A 73 -0.13 17.91 -5.91
CA GLN A 73 -0.30 17.19 -7.15
C GLN A 73 -0.84 15.79 -6.84
N THR A 74 -1.87 15.38 -7.57
CA THR A 74 -2.48 14.05 -7.44
C THR A 74 -2.22 13.19 -8.66
N TYR A 75 -2.26 11.89 -8.43
CA TYR A 75 -2.01 10.87 -9.43
C TYR A 75 -3.13 9.84 -9.38
N SER A 76 -3.60 9.44 -10.55
CA SER A 76 -4.51 8.31 -10.69
C SER A 76 -3.75 7.00 -10.52
N GLN A 77 -4.46 5.93 -10.19
CA GLN A 77 -3.89 4.59 -10.11
C GLN A 77 -3.15 4.16 -11.40
N SER A 78 -3.63 4.59 -12.58
CA SER A 78 -2.97 4.30 -13.86
C SER A 78 -1.64 5.01 -14.05
N ASP A 79 -1.46 6.17 -13.43
CA ASP A 79 -0.19 6.92 -13.50
C ASP A 79 0.92 6.19 -12.72
N LEU A 80 0.55 5.38 -11.73
CA LEU A 80 1.49 4.70 -10.83
C LEU A 80 2.27 3.56 -11.50
N VAL A 81 1.76 2.94 -12.56
CA VAL A 81 2.41 1.78 -13.20
C VAL A 81 3.78 2.13 -13.80
N GLY A 82 3.95 3.36 -14.27
CA GLY A 82 5.19 3.87 -14.85
C GLY A 82 5.54 5.25 -14.29
N PHE A 83 5.32 5.43 -12.99
CA PHE A 83 5.52 6.71 -12.32
C PHE A 83 6.99 7.11 -12.36
N ASP A 84 7.26 8.30 -12.88
CA ASP A 84 8.61 8.85 -12.98
C ASP A 84 8.59 10.33 -12.63
N ASN A 85 8.76 10.61 -11.33
CA ASN A 85 8.93 11.95 -10.82
C ASN A 85 9.87 11.92 -9.61
N PRO A 86 11.20 11.96 -9.82
CA PRO A 86 12.21 11.85 -8.76
C PRO A 86 12.18 13.00 -7.73
N SER A 87 11.33 14.01 -7.94
CA SER A 87 11.14 15.11 -6.98
C SER A 87 9.90 14.97 -6.09
N ALA A 88 9.05 13.98 -6.33
CA ALA A 88 7.82 13.79 -5.57
C ALA A 88 8.01 12.89 -4.34
N ASN A 89 7.48 13.30 -3.19
CA ASN A 89 7.26 12.43 -2.04
C ASN A 89 5.95 11.67 -2.27
N LEU A 90 6.01 10.53 -2.93
CA LEU A 90 4.83 9.83 -3.41
C LEU A 90 4.12 9.10 -2.27
N VAL A 91 2.86 9.42 -2.01
CA VAL A 91 1.99 8.70 -1.07
C VAL A 91 0.85 8.01 -1.82
N ILE A 92 0.72 6.69 -1.62
CA ILE A 92 -0.29 5.82 -2.22
C ILE A 92 -1.15 5.23 -1.09
N PRO A 93 -2.20 5.94 -0.64
CA PRO A 93 -3.05 5.47 0.46
C PRO A 93 -3.92 4.29 0.03
N GLU A 94 -4.42 3.50 1.00
CA GLU A 94 -5.26 2.32 0.74
C GLU A 94 -6.44 2.60 -0.20
N SER A 95 -7.01 3.81 -0.11
CA SER A 95 -8.15 4.24 -0.92
C SER A 95 -7.88 4.19 -2.43
N VAL A 96 -6.63 4.30 -2.89
CA VAL A 96 -6.25 4.18 -4.31
C VAL A 96 -6.57 2.78 -4.86
N GLY A 97 -6.53 1.76 -4.01
CA GLY A 97 -6.64 0.37 -4.42
C GLY A 97 -5.35 -0.18 -5.04
N PRO A 98 -5.33 -1.47 -5.40
CA PRO A 98 -4.10 -2.19 -5.74
C PRO A 98 -3.50 -1.74 -7.07
N VAL A 99 -2.22 -1.39 -7.13
CA VAL A 99 -1.54 -1.07 -8.39
C VAL A 99 -1.15 -2.37 -9.09
N GLU A 100 -1.89 -2.75 -10.13
CA GLU A 100 -1.68 -4.04 -10.79
C GLU A 100 -1.45 -3.93 -12.31
N LYS A 101 -0.51 -4.75 -12.80
CA LYS A 101 -0.30 -5.04 -14.23
C LYS A 101 -0.68 -6.49 -14.50
N THR A 102 -1.87 -6.71 -15.07
CA THR A 102 -2.45 -8.07 -15.25
C THR A 102 -2.13 -8.69 -16.62
N ASP A 103 -1.64 -7.89 -17.55
CA ASP A 103 -1.06 -8.27 -18.83
C ASP A 103 0.47 -8.34 -18.72
N ASN A 104 1.15 -8.33 -19.87
CA ASN A 104 2.62 -8.29 -19.90
C ASN A 104 3.10 -6.86 -19.62
N GLY A 105 4.11 -6.73 -18.78
CA GLY A 105 4.72 -5.44 -18.47
C GLY A 105 5.20 -5.35 -17.04
N ASN A 106 6.06 -4.36 -16.81
CA ASN A 106 6.62 -4.07 -15.50
C ASN A 106 5.80 -2.97 -14.82
N ILE A 107 5.88 -2.92 -13.50
CA ILE A 107 5.58 -1.71 -12.73
C ILE A 107 6.92 -1.07 -12.38
N GLN A 108 7.08 0.20 -12.69
CA GLN A 108 8.28 0.99 -12.38
C GLN A 108 7.84 2.30 -11.73
N MET A 109 8.34 2.57 -10.53
CA MET A 109 8.09 3.82 -9.82
C MET A 109 9.42 4.44 -9.41
N THR A 110 9.66 5.67 -9.84
CA THR A 110 10.78 6.51 -9.41
C THR A 110 10.24 7.78 -8.77
N ALA A 111 10.61 8.02 -7.52
CA ALA A 111 10.16 9.16 -6.73
C ALA A 111 11.28 9.69 -5.82
N GLN A 112 11.07 10.83 -5.17
CA GLN A 112 11.96 11.29 -4.09
C GLN A 112 11.86 10.32 -2.91
N SER A 113 10.65 10.01 -2.46
CA SER A 113 10.30 8.96 -1.48
C SER A 113 9.04 8.23 -1.94
N ILE A 114 8.80 7.02 -1.41
CA ILE A 114 7.61 6.21 -1.74
C ILE A 114 7.00 5.68 -0.44
N THR A 115 5.75 6.05 -0.17
CA THR A 115 4.91 5.48 0.89
C THR A 115 3.71 4.80 0.24
N SER A 116 3.50 3.51 0.50
CA SER A 116 2.39 2.76 -0.10
C SER A 116 1.75 1.78 0.89
N GLU A 117 0.43 1.90 1.02
CA GLU A 117 -0.40 0.97 1.80
C GLU A 117 -1.08 -0.08 0.91
N VAL A 118 -1.01 0.11 -0.42
CA VAL A 118 -1.70 -0.76 -1.36
C VAL A 118 -0.83 -1.93 -1.80
N LYS A 119 -1.50 -2.98 -2.28
CA LYS A 119 -0.83 -4.07 -2.99
C LYS A 119 -0.28 -3.60 -4.34
N ILE A 120 0.96 -3.97 -4.64
CA ILE A 120 1.60 -3.76 -5.94
C ILE A 120 1.84 -5.12 -6.59
N ARG A 121 1.31 -5.36 -7.79
CA ARG A 121 1.40 -6.68 -8.42
C ARG A 121 1.60 -6.68 -9.93
N THR A 122 2.47 -7.56 -10.41
CA THR A 122 2.57 -7.91 -11.83
C THR A 122 2.26 -9.38 -12.06
N LYS A 123 1.51 -9.66 -13.14
CA LYS A 123 1.31 -11.03 -13.61
C LYS A 123 2.49 -11.50 -14.46
N ASN A 124 2.91 -10.70 -15.44
CA ASN A 124 3.93 -11.06 -16.41
C ASN A 124 4.97 -9.94 -16.58
N GLY A 125 5.75 -9.67 -15.54
CA GLY A 125 6.82 -8.67 -15.54
C GLY A 125 7.39 -8.45 -14.14
N GLY A 126 8.38 -7.57 -14.02
CA GLY A 126 9.03 -7.22 -12.76
C GLY A 126 8.44 -5.97 -12.11
N ILE A 127 8.82 -5.74 -10.86
CA ILE A 127 8.49 -4.53 -10.10
C ILE A 127 9.79 -3.85 -9.73
N THR A 128 9.91 -2.56 -10.04
CA THR A 128 11.04 -1.73 -9.63
C THR A 128 10.53 -0.49 -8.91
N LEU A 129 10.93 -0.31 -7.66
CA LEU A 129 10.60 0.85 -6.84
C LEU A 129 11.89 1.56 -6.45
N THR A 130 12.05 2.81 -6.86
CA THR A 130 13.25 3.63 -6.61
C THR A 130 12.87 4.91 -5.88
N ALA A 131 13.48 5.12 -4.72
CA ALA A 131 13.50 6.41 -4.04
C ALA A 131 14.89 7.05 -4.25
N ASP A 132 14.93 8.18 -4.96
CA ASP A 132 16.17 8.86 -5.35
C ASP A 132 16.86 9.57 -4.19
N GLY A 133 16.13 9.89 -3.10
CA GLY A 133 16.76 10.54 -1.95
C GLY A 133 16.12 10.27 -0.59
N GLY A 134 14.86 9.85 -0.56
CA GLY A 134 14.10 9.56 0.64
C GLY A 134 13.88 8.07 0.87
N ASN A 135 12.92 7.78 1.75
CA ASN A 135 12.62 6.43 2.20
C ASN A 135 11.67 5.70 1.25
N ILE A 136 11.64 4.38 1.39
CA ILE A 136 10.57 3.52 0.88
C ILE A 136 9.87 2.85 2.06
N ASP A 137 8.60 3.19 2.28
CA ASP A 137 7.75 2.62 3.32
C ASP A 137 6.59 1.84 2.65
N LEU A 138 6.62 0.50 2.72
CA LEU A 138 5.57 -0.35 2.13
C LEU A 138 4.88 -1.18 3.21
N ALA A 139 3.60 -0.93 3.42
CA ALA A 139 2.75 -1.75 4.28
C ALA A 139 1.99 -2.83 3.48
N GLY A 140 1.76 -2.59 2.18
CA GLY A 140 1.05 -3.50 1.30
C GLY A 140 1.93 -4.60 0.69
N PRO A 141 1.35 -5.71 0.19
CA PRO A 141 2.11 -6.77 -0.48
C PRO A 141 2.70 -6.33 -1.83
N VAL A 142 3.93 -6.77 -2.12
CA VAL A 142 4.60 -6.61 -3.42
C VAL A 142 4.78 -7.98 -4.07
N VAL A 143 4.13 -8.20 -5.21
CA VAL A 143 4.04 -9.55 -5.82
C VAL A 143 4.38 -9.52 -7.31
N ALA A 144 5.45 -10.21 -7.71
CA ALA A 144 5.79 -10.44 -9.11
C ALA A 144 5.66 -11.94 -9.45
N GLU A 145 4.65 -12.31 -10.25
CA GLU A 145 4.41 -13.73 -10.53
C GLU A 145 5.45 -14.37 -11.48
N THR A 146 6.13 -13.57 -12.29
CA THR A 146 7.15 -14.08 -13.22
C THR A 146 8.43 -13.24 -13.29
N GLY A 147 8.40 -11.99 -12.83
CA GLY A 147 9.53 -11.07 -12.88
C GLY A 147 10.31 -11.01 -11.57
N SER A 148 11.33 -10.15 -11.52
CA SER A 148 12.05 -9.79 -10.29
C SER A 148 11.30 -8.72 -9.51
N ILE A 149 11.68 -8.57 -8.24
CA ILE A 149 11.32 -7.41 -7.43
C ILE A 149 12.62 -6.71 -7.06
N ASP A 150 12.71 -5.43 -7.40
CA ASP A 150 13.83 -4.55 -7.14
C ASP A 150 13.33 -3.34 -6.34
N ILE A 151 13.72 -3.23 -5.06
CA ILE A 151 13.35 -2.12 -4.17
C ILE A 151 14.64 -1.39 -3.78
N ASN A 152 14.75 -0.11 -4.08
CA ASN A 152 15.99 0.65 -3.91
C ASN A 152 15.74 2.08 -3.39
N ALA A 153 16.00 2.32 -2.11
CA ALA A 153 16.14 3.66 -1.57
C ALA A 153 17.62 4.04 -1.62
N GLN A 154 18.01 4.98 -2.49
CA GLN A 154 19.44 5.26 -2.77
C GLN A 154 20.20 5.80 -1.56
N SER A 155 19.56 6.65 -0.76
CA SER A 155 20.13 7.24 0.46
C SER A 155 19.24 7.11 1.69
N GLY A 156 17.98 6.72 1.53
CA GLY A 156 17.01 6.59 2.62
C GLY A 156 16.90 5.17 3.16
N ASP A 157 16.03 5.04 4.15
CA ASP A 157 15.67 3.77 4.76
C ASP A 157 14.67 3.01 3.88
N VAL A 158 14.64 1.69 4.04
CA VAL A 158 13.57 0.84 3.50
C VAL A 158 12.86 0.17 4.66
N ASN A 159 11.57 0.42 4.79
CA ASN A 159 10.71 -0.16 5.81
C ASN A 159 9.65 -1.05 5.16
N LEU A 160 9.75 -2.34 5.45
CA LEU A 160 8.88 -3.41 4.96
C LEU A 160 8.33 -4.21 6.14
N GLU A 161 8.22 -3.58 7.32
CA GLU A 161 7.74 -4.23 8.53
C GLU A 161 6.38 -4.90 8.31
N GLY A 162 6.30 -6.21 8.53
CA GLY A 162 5.09 -7.00 8.32
C GLY A 162 4.64 -7.14 6.86
N ALA A 163 5.39 -6.62 5.88
CA ALA A 163 5.03 -6.70 4.47
C ALA A 163 5.28 -8.10 3.89
N THR A 164 4.62 -8.40 2.78
CA THR A 164 4.87 -9.62 1.99
C THR A 164 5.52 -9.25 0.66
N ILE A 165 6.69 -9.81 0.38
CA ILE A 165 7.44 -9.66 -0.87
C ILE A 165 7.56 -11.03 -1.54
N ASP A 166 6.82 -11.26 -2.63
CA ASP A 166 6.75 -12.56 -3.31
C ASP A 166 7.15 -12.44 -4.78
N SER A 167 8.25 -13.09 -5.14
CA SER A 167 8.70 -13.23 -6.53
C SER A 167 8.74 -14.70 -6.90
N LYS A 168 7.69 -15.20 -7.56
CA LYS A 168 7.52 -16.65 -7.77
C LYS A 168 8.63 -17.29 -8.59
N ASN A 169 9.35 -16.56 -9.45
CA ASN A 169 10.25 -17.18 -10.43
C ASN A 169 11.62 -16.49 -10.60
N ARG A 170 11.84 -15.31 -10.03
CA ARG A 170 13.11 -14.57 -10.17
C ARG A 170 13.55 -13.96 -8.85
N TYR A 171 14.69 -13.29 -8.87
CA TYR A 171 15.30 -12.76 -7.66
C TYR A 171 14.45 -11.67 -6.99
N ILE A 172 14.73 -11.45 -5.71
CA ILE A 172 14.31 -10.29 -4.92
C ILE A 172 15.57 -9.58 -4.49
N ASP A 173 15.69 -8.31 -4.84
CA ASP A 173 16.78 -7.42 -4.42
C ASP A 173 16.17 -6.22 -3.68
N VAL A 174 16.57 -6.05 -2.41
CA VAL A 174 16.17 -4.90 -1.58
C VAL A 174 17.43 -4.17 -1.14
N THR A 175 17.48 -2.87 -1.40
CA THR A 175 18.62 -2.00 -1.07
C THR A 175 18.13 -0.74 -0.36
N ALA A 176 18.67 -0.49 0.83
CA ALA A 176 18.52 0.75 1.57
C ALA A 176 19.86 1.47 1.66
N GLY A 177 19.89 2.77 1.37
CA GLY A 177 21.05 3.61 1.63
C GLY A 177 21.27 3.87 3.12
N GLY A 178 20.18 3.83 3.90
CA GLY A 178 20.17 3.82 5.36
C GLY A 178 19.87 2.42 5.91
N HIS A 179 18.98 2.33 6.90
CA HIS A 179 18.55 1.10 7.55
C HIS A 179 17.56 0.30 6.69
N LEU A 180 17.63 -1.03 6.80
CA LEU A 180 16.64 -1.94 6.23
C LEU A 180 15.85 -2.61 7.35
N ASN A 181 14.58 -2.23 7.49
CA ASN A 181 13.66 -2.87 8.43
C ASN A 181 12.72 -3.83 7.69
N MET A 182 12.81 -5.12 8.02
CA MET A 182 11.89 -6.16 7.54
C MET A 182 11.41 -7.03 8.69
N ASP A 183 11.33 -6.47 9.90
CA ASP A 183 10.78 -7.17 11.06
C ASP A 183 9.38 -7.72 10.70
N ARG A 184 9.12 -8.99 11.03
CA ARG A 184 7.86 -9.70 10.77
C ARG A 184 7.47 -9.81 9.28
N ALA A 185 8.35 -9.46 8.34
CA ALA A 185 8.07 -9.56 6.92
C ALA A 185 8.12 -11.01 6.43
N THR A 186 7.43 -11.29 5.31
CA THR A 186 7.55 -12.56 4.57
C THR A 186 8.18 -12.29 3.21
N ILE A 187 9.31 -12.92 2.92
CA ILE A 187 10.01 -12.85 1.65
C ILE A 187 10.09 -14.25 1.04
N ASP A 188 9.41 -14.49 -0.09
CA ASP A 188 9.45 -15.79 -0.79
C ASP A 188 9.86 -15.61 -2.25
N THR A 189 10.80 -16.43 -2.69
CA THR A 189 11.12 -16.61 -4.09
C THR A 189 11.62 -18.02 -4.38
N ASN A 190 11.53 -18.42 -5.65
CA ASN A 190 12.21 -19.62 -6.13
C ASN A 190 13.68 -19.39 -6.50
N ALA A 191 14.19 -18.16 -6.45
CA ALA A 191 15.54 -17.75 -6.84
C ALA A 191 16.23 -16.96 -5.72
N GLN A 192 17.29 -16.20 -6.01
CA GLN A 192 18.10 -15.50 -5.00
C GLN A 192 17.33 -14.39 -4.26
N ILE A 193 17.65 -14.23 -2.97
CA ILE A 193 17.28 -13.06 -2.16
C ILE A 193 18.57 -12.30 -1.83
N THR A 194 18.61 -11.00 -2.11
CA THR A 194 19.69 -10.13 -1.61
C THR A 194 19.14 -8.93 -0.88
N LEU A 195 19.64 -8.74 0.34
CA LEU A 195 19.30 -7.64 1.22
C LEU A 195 20.54 -6.77 1.41
N ARG A 196 20.45 -5.47 1.15
CA ARG A 196 21.56 -4.54 1.29
C ARG A 196 21.13 -3.32 2.09
N SER A 197 21.96 -2.89 3.01
CA SER A 197 21.75 -1.70 3.81
C SER A 197 23.06 -0.92 3.94
N GLY A 198 22.97 0.40 3.98
CA GLY A 198 24.09 1.26 4.38
C GLY A 198 24.32 1.30 5.90
N SER A 199 23.48 0.64 6.69
CA SER A 199 23.63 0.47 8.13
C SER A 199 23.04 -0.88 8.60
N ASP A 200 22.25 -0.90 9.68
CA ASP A 200 21.63 -2.08 10.28
C ASP A 200 20.57 -2.74 9.37
N ILE A 201 20.49 -4.07 9.45
CA ILE A 201 19.42 -4.88 8.85
C ILE A 201 18.63 -5.56 9.96
N ARG A 202 17.31 -5.36 9.98
CA ARG A 202 16.39 -5.96 10.97
C ARG A 202 15.47 -6.99 10.32
N LEU A 203 15.53 -8.23 10.82
CA LEU A 203 14.80 -9.40 10.32
C LEU A 203 14.10 -10.14 11.48
N GLU A 204 13.79 -9.44 12.57
CA GLU A 204 13.22 -10.07 13.76
C GLU A 204 11.85 -10.68 13.43
N ASN A 205 11.71 -11.98 13.68
CA ASN A 205 10.52 -12.77 13.33
C ASN A 205 10.15 -12.73 11.83
N ALA A 206 11.08 -12.40 10.94
CA ALA A 206 10.86 -12.47 9.50
C ALA A 206 10.88 -13.91 8.98
N GLU A 207 10.23 -14.16 7.86
CA GLU A 207 10.32 -15.42 7.10
C GLU A 207 11.04 -15.16 5.77
N ILE A 208 12.14 -15.86 5.54
CA ILE A 208 12.99 -15.73 4.35
C ILE A 208 13.07 -17.08 3.67
N SER A 209 12.43 -17.20 2.51
CA SER A 209 12.31 -18.44 1.73
C SER A 209 12.88 -18.28 0.33
N SER A 210 13.95 -19.01 0.01
CA SER A 210 14.54 -19.10 -1.34
C SER A 210 14.65 -20.55 -1.79
N LYS A 211 13.71 -21.03 -2.63
CA LYS A 211 13.63 -22.48 -2.91
C LYS A 211 14.83 -23.06 -3.68
N ASN A 212 15.46 -22.28 -4.57
CA ASN A 212 16.60 -22.74 -5.37
C ASN A 212 17.78 -21.76 -5.37
N GLY A 213 17.68 -20.65 -4.64
CA GLY A 213 18.71 -19.63 -4.55
C GLY A 213 19.37 -19.62 -3.17
N GLU A 214 20.26 -18.65 -3.00
CA GLU A 214 20.84 -18.30 -1.71
C GLU A 214 20.15 -17.06 -1.17
N ALA A 215 20.11 -16.92 0.15
CA ALA A 215 19.76 -15.68 0.83
C ALA A 215 21.03 -15.01 1.35
N SER A 216 21.20 -13.71 1.06
CA SER A 216 22.33 -12.94 1.58
C SER A 216 21.98 -11.54 2.05
N ALA A 217 22.77 -11.06 3.02
CA ALA A 217 22.68 -9.75 3.63
C ALA A 217 24.03 -9.01 3.53
N THR A 218 24.00 -7.74 3.15
CA THR A 218 25.18 -6.87 3.15
C THR A 218 24.87 -5.60 3.93
N LEU A 219 25.57 -5.40 5.04
CA LEU A 219 25.52 -4.22 5.88
C LEU A 219 26.54 -3.18 5.39
N GLY A 220 26.39 -1.93 5.85
CA GLY A 220 27.26 -0.83 5.44
C GLY A 220 28.70 -0.96 5.97
N SER A 221 28.85 -1.48 7.18
CA SER A 221 30.12 -1.59 7.88
C SER A 221 30.14 -2.71 8.92
N ALA A 222 31.32 -2.98 9.49
CA ALA A 222 31.49 -3.93 10.59
C ALA A 222 30.86 -3.46 11.92
N GLY A 223 30.55 -2.16 12.04
CA GLY A 223 29.92 -1.60 13.23
C GLY A 223 28.40 -1.78 13.25
N ASP A 224 27.80 -2.16 12.12
CA ASP A 224 26.37 -2.36 11.99
C ASP A 224 25.94 -3.75 12.46
N THR A 225 24.65 -3.90 12.73
CA THR A 225 24.05 -5.09 13.33
C THR A 225 23.00 -5.73 12.42
N LEU A 226 23.09 -7.05 12.30
CA LEU A 226 22.09 -7.91 11.70
C LEU A 226 21.23 -8.52 12.81
N TYR A 227 20.00 -8.04 12.96
CA TYR A 227 19.06 -8.55 13.96
C TYR A 227 18.22 -9.69 13.37
N VAL A 228 18.32 -10.90 13.92
CA VAL A 228 17.71 -12.13 13.35
C VAL A 228 16.92 -12.92 14.37
N ASN A 229 16.61 -12.32 15.52
CA ASN A 229 15.90 -13.00 16.58
C ASN A 229 14.52 -13.50 16.10
N GLY A 230 14.30 -14.82 16.20
CA GLY A 230 13.04 -15.44 15.78
C GLY A 230 12.83 -15.56 14.27
N ALA A 231 13.80 -15.15 13.43
CA ALA A 231 13.71 -15.29 11.98
C ALA A 231 13.60 -16.77 11.56
N THR A 232 12.89 -17.05 10.47
CA THR A 232 12.87 -18.35 9.81
C THR A 232 13.61 -18.24 8.50
N ILE A 233 14.75 -18.90 8.38
CA ILE A 233 15.58 -18.90 7.17
C ILE A 233 15.46 -20.27 6.52
N GLY A 234 14.98 -20.30 5.29
CA GLY A 234 14.94 -21.49 4.45
C GLY A 234 15.39 -21.14 3.04
N ASP A 235 16.66 -21.36 2.75
CA ASP A 235 17.19 -21.30 1.39
C ASP A 235 17.75 -22.67 0.98
N LYS A 236 18.67 -22.72 0.00
CA LYS A 236 19.26 -23.98 -0.45
C LYS A 236 20.06 -24.71 0.64
N ASP A 237 20.65 -24.00 1.60
CA ASP A 237 21.47 -24.57 2.68
C ASP A 237 21.05 -24.09 4.08
N ASP A 238 19.81 -23.59 4.20
CA ASP A 238 19.21 -23.00 5.40
C ASP A 238 20.13 -21.95 6.07
N THR A 239 20.86 -21.16 5.27
CA THR A 239 21.87 -20.22 5.77
C THR A 239 21.72 -18.83 5.16
N LEU A 240 21.45 -17.83 6.00
CA LEU A 240 21.56 -16.43 5.60
C LEU A 240 23.03 -16.01 5.68
N ARG A 241 23.65 -15.79 4.51
CA ARG A 241 25.04 -15.34 4.45
C ARG A 241 25.14 -13.82 4.62
N TYR A 242 25.99 -13.34 5.51
CA TYR A 242 26.10 -11.91 5.78
C TYR A 242 27.50 -11.35 5.53
N SER A 243 27.56 -10.05 5.25
CA SER A 243 28.80 -9.30 5.06
C SER A 243 28.66 -7.88 5.61
N PRO A 244 29.74 -7.25 6.12
CA PRO A 244 31.08 -7.83 6.29
C PRO A 244 31.11 -8.92 7.39
N ALA A 245 32.13 -9.78 7.34
CA ALA A 245 32.20 -10.99 8.18
C ALA A 245 32.26 -10.71 9.69
N ASP A 246 32.72 -9.51 10.06
CA ASP A 246 32.88 -9.01 11.42
C ASP A 246 31.71 -8.12 11.89
N ALA A 247 30.64 -7.99 11.08
CA ALA A 247 29.40 -7.36 11.52
C ALA A 247 28.81 -8.07 12.74
N THR A 248 28.09 -7.32 13.57
CA THR A 248 27.42 -7.91 14.74
C THR A 248 26.18 -8.65 14.28
N VAL A 249 25.97 -9.87 14.79
CA VAL A 249 24.70 -10.59 14.64
C VAL A 249 24.03 -10.64 16.00
N ASP A 250 22.83 -10.09 16.10
CA ASP A 250 22.03 -10.10 17.33
C ASP A 250 20.81 -11.02 17.17
N GLY A 251 20.58 -11.86 18.18
CA GLY A 251 19.51 -12.85 18.20
C GLY A 251 19.89 -14.20 17.60
N THR A 252 18.90 -15.09 17.55
CA THR A 252 19.02 -16.43 16.97
C THR A 252 17.79 -16.72 16.12
N PRO A 253 17.95 -17.21 14.87
CA PRO A 253 16.82 -17.67 14.07
C PRO A 253 16.04 -18.80 14.77
N ASN A 254 14.73 -18.84 14.58
CA ASN A 254 13.90 -19.99 14.94
C ASN A 254 14.21 -21.23 14.07
N SER A 255 14.62 -21.01 12.82
CA SER A 255 15.10 -22.05 11.89
C SER A 255 16.15 -21.48 10.94
N GLY A 256 17.05 -22.35 10.48
CA GLY A 256 18.22 -21.98 9.70
C GLY A 256 19.35 -21.37 10.55
N THR A 257 20.38 -20.85 9.90
CA THR A 257 21.56 -20.25 10.53
C THR A 257 22.01 -18.97 9.85
N THR A 258 22.83 -18.18 10.53
CA THR A 258 23.57 -17.06 9.93
C THR A 258 25.04 -17.41 9.84
N GLN A 259 25.70 -17.05 8.73
CA GLN A 259 27.13 -17.26 8.55
C GLN A 259 27.75 -16.07 7.83
N PRO A 260 28.97 -15.64 8.19
CA PRO A 260 29.68 -14.65 7.40
C PRO A 260 30.02 -15.21 6.01
N ASN A 261 30.00 -14.34 5.00
CA ASN A 261 30.51 -14.60 3.65
C ASN A 261 32.05 -14.64 3.61
#